data_AF-A0A928XL11-F1
#
_entry.id   AF-A0A928XL11-F1
#
_cell.length_a   1.000
_cell.length_b   1.000
_cell.length_c   1.000
_cell.angle_alpha   90.00
_cell.angle_beta   90.00
_cell.angle_gamma   90.00
#
_symmetry.space_group_name_H-M   'P 1'
#
loop_
_entity.id
_entity.type
_entity.pdbx_description
1 polymer ?
#
loop_
_entity_poly.entity_id
_entity_poly.type
_entity_poly.pdbx_seq_one_letter_code
_entity_poly.pdbx_strand_id
1 'polypeptide(L)'
;MSDVRRTDPVVKQLETTERAVRFSLLYRGHRFELKPGTLVIGRGTGCQLVLDDALVSRKHAELEVTESTAVLVDLGSVNGVFVNGLRVSGRRPLIDGDKLVIGQQEMTIFAAVNPSLLPESPTARLSADTLVGLESPLIQAAKPAADESEATHQGDALSLLGGVVDKVLALGRGDEAERIIGPYLRNYLATAQKASSASPEAAEKAVGYAVKLAAATRKGEWIDYAFALYTVCRRPLPGPVVDQLYTVLRQVSGLNINLLRGYVAVLRSVSARLGPNERFLAQRIEGLERLASA
;
A
#
# COMPACT_ATOMS: atom_id res chain seq x y z
N MET A 1 -17.37 -41.03 43.98
CA MET A 1 -17.69 -40.06 45.05
C MET A 1 -16.65 -38.96 44.92
N SER A 2 -16.99 -37.90 44.17
CA SER A 2 -17.30 -36.55 44.68
C SER A 2 -16.01 -35.75 44.91
N ASP A 3 -15.63 -34.83 44.00
CA ASP A 3 -16.04 -33.39 43.98
C ASP A 3 -15.41 -32.68 45.20
N VAL A 4 -14.54 -31.66 45.10
CA VAL A 4 -14.82 -30.26 44.69
C VAL A 4 -13.51 -29.45 44.77
N ARG A 5 -13.19 -28.75 43.68
CA ARG A 5 -12.69 -27.35 43.53
C ARG A 5 -11.68 -26.76 44.54
N ARG A 6 -10.55 -26.26 44.00
CA ARG A 6 -10.15 -24.84 44.08
C ARG A 6 -8.99 -24.57 43.10
N THR A 7 -9.34 -24.06 41.93
CA THR A 7 -8.41 -23.41 40.99
C THR A 7 -8.32 -21.93 41.36
N ASP A 8 -7.12 -21.42 41.58
CA ASP A 8 -6.86 -20.02 41.90
C ASP A 8 -7.25 -19.08 40.73
N PRO A 9 -7.89 -17.92 41.01
CA PRO A 9 -8.54 -17.08 40.01
C PRO A 9 -7.62 -15.96 39.49
N VAL A 10 -6.43 -16.29 38.96
CA VAL A 10 -5.46 -15.26 38.48
C VAL A 10 -5.28 -15.27 36.95
N VAL A 11 -5.94 -16.16 36.20
CA VAL A 11 -5.78 -16.27 34.72
C VAL A 11 -7.02 -15.85 33.92
N LYS A 12 -7.88 -14.98 34.48
CA LYS A 12 -9.01 -14.39 33.74
C LYS A 12 -9.02 -12.87 33.92
N GLN A 13 -8.15 -12.19 33.18
CA GLN A 13 -8.32 -10.78 32.81
C GLN A 13 -7.22 -10.38 31.80
N LEU A 14 -7.31 -10.93 30.61
CA LEU A 14 -6.92 -10.23 29.39
C LEU A 14 -8.19 -10.14 28.55
N GLU A 15 -9.16 -9.37 29.05
CA GLU A 15 -10.24 -8.87 28.21
C GLU A 15 -9.59 -7.90 27.23
N THR A 16 -9.21 -8.45 26.07
CA THR A 16 -8.80 -7.72 24.89
C THR A 16 -9.79 -6.58 24.70
N THR A 17 -9.31 -5.34 24.79
CA THR A 17 -10.02 -4.16 24.32
C THR A 17 -10.14 -4.29 22.79
N GLU A 18 -11.02 -5.16 22.32
CA GLU A 18 -11.32 -5.30 20.90
C GLU A 18 -11.97 -4.01 20.44
N ARG A 19 -11.25 -3.26 19.60
CA ARG A 19 -11.80 -2.09 18.94
C ARG A 19 -12.94 -2.56 18.05
N ALA A 20 -14.17 -2.24 18.42
CA ALA A 20 -15.34 -2.51 17.59
C ALA A 20 -15.17 -1.81 16.22
N VAL A 21 -15.22 -2.59 15.15
CA VAL A 21 -15.13 -2.13 13.76
C VAL A 21 -16.52 -2.21 13.15
N ARG A 22 -17.00 -1.10 12.59
CA ARG A 22 -18.24 -1.09 11.81
C ARG A 22 -17.91 -1.35 10.35
N PHE A 23 -18.56 -2.35 9.79
CA PHE A 23 -18.45 -2.68 8.37
C PHE A 23 -19.62 -2.09 7.59
N SER A 24 -19.35 -1.60 6.39
CA SER A 24 -20.38 -1.15 5.46
C SER A 24 -20.05 -1.60 4.04
N LEU A 25 -21.07 -1.92 3.26
CA LEU A 25 -20.97 -2.36 1.89
C LEU A 25 -21.51 -1.27 0.97
N LEU A 26 -20.71 -0.79 0.03
CA LEU A 26 -21.15 0.09 -1.06
C LEU A 26 -21.48 -0.76 -2.28
N TYR A 27 -22.73 -0.69 -2.74
CA TYR A 27 -23.21 -1.39 -3.91
C TYR A 27 -24.19 -0.50 -4.70
N ARG A 28 -23.94 -0.32 -6.00
CA ARG A 28 -24.71 0.58 -6.90
C ARG A 28 -24.90 2.01 -6.34
N GLY A 29 -23.89 2.55 -5.67
CA GLY A 29 -23.93 3.87 -5.05
C GLY A 29 -24.67 3.95 -3.71
N HIS A 30 -25.28 2.85 -3.26
CA HIS A 30 -25.92 2.77 -1.95
C HIS A 30 -24.99 2.12 -0.93
N ARG A 31 -24.85 2.75 0.24
CA ARG A 31 -24.02 2.23 1.34
C ARG A 31 -24.92 1.59 2.39
N PHE A 32 -24.71 0.30 2.63
CA PHE A 32 -25.44 -0.51 3.60
C PHE A 32 -24.54 -0.80 4.80
N GLU A 33 -25.02 -0.55 6.01
CA GLU A 33 -24.31 -1.00 7.21
C GLU A 33 -24.48 -2.52 7.36
N LEU A 34 -23.38 -3.21 7.63
CA LEU A 34 -23.36 -4.65 7.84
C LEU A 34 -23.42 -4.93 9.34
N LYS A 35 -24.52 -5.54 9.78
CA LYS A 35 -24.67 -5.98 11.17
C LYS A 35 -23.90 -7.29 11.38
N PRO A 36 -23.41 -7.57 12.61
CA PRO A 36 -22.85 -8.87 12.94
C PRO A 36 -23.83 -10.01 12.59
N GLY A 37 -23.30 -11.08 12.00
CA GLY A 37 -24.06 -12.21 11.48
C GLY A 37 -23.64 -12.59 10.06
N THR A 38 -24.47 -13.40 9.42
CA THR A 38 -24.21 -13.96 8.09
C THR A 38 -25.10 -13.31 7.04
N LEU A 39 -24.48 -12.78 5.99
CA LEU A 39 -25.16 -12.23 4.81
C LEU A 39 -24.88 -13.10 3.59
N VAL A 40 -25.90 -13.77 3.07
CA VAL A 40 -25.81 -14.55 1.83
C VAL A 40 -26.06 -13.64 0.63
N ILE A 41 -25.18 -13.73 -0.36
CA ILE A 41 -25.21 -12.96 -1.60
C ILE A 41 -25.47 -13.93 -2.77
N GLY A 42 -26.43 -13.61 -3.64
CA GLY A 42 -26.73 -14.45 -4.79
C GLY A 42 -27.93 -13.94 -5.59
N ARG A 43 -28.30 -14.64 -6.66
CA ARG A 43 -29.48 -14.31 -7.48
C ARG A 43 -30.79 -14.90 -6.93
N GLY A 44 -30.71 -15.85 -6.00
CA GLY A 44 -31.89 -16.48 -5.43
C GLY A 44 -32.65 -15.53 -4.51
N THR A 45 -33.98 -15.62 -4.53
CA THR A 45 -34.88 -14.79 -3.70
C THR A 45 -34.72 -15.01 -2.19
N GLY A 46 -34.04 -16.07 -1.77
CA GLY A 46 -33.72 -16.35 -0.36
C GLY A 46 -32.40 -15.75 0.12
N CYS A 47 -31.71 -14.94 -0.68
CA CYS A 47 -30.47 -14.25 -0.28
C CYS A 47 -30.79 -12.90 0.39
N GLN A 48 -29.98 -12.50 1.37
CA GLN A 48 -30.11 -11.18 1.99
C GLN A 48 -29.68 -10.06 1.03
N LEU A 49 -28.69 -10.32 0.18
CA LEU A 49 -28.34 -9.44 -0.93
C LEU A 49 -28.62 -10.15 -2.27
N VAL A 50 -29.72 -9.74 -2.91
CA VAL A 50 -30.13 -10.29 -4.20
C VAL A 50 -29.46 -9.52 -5.33
N LEU A 51 -28.69 -10.23 -6.16
CA LEU A 51 -28.04 -9.69 -7.35
C LEU A 51 -28.77 -10.16 -8.61
N ASP A 52 -29.33 -9.22 -9.37
CA ASP A 52 -29.97 -9.50 -10.65
C ASP A 52 -28.91 -9.59 -11.77
N ASP A 53 -28.26 -10.75 -11.86
CA ASP A 53 -27.20 -11.01 -12.82
C ASP A 53 -27.13 -12.50 -13.17
N ALA A 54 -27.24 -12.83 -14.46
CA ALA A 54 -27.24 -14.20 -14.95
C ALA A 54 -25.94 -14.96 -14.63
N LEU A 55 -24.82 -14.25 -14.44
CA LEU A 55 -23.53 -14.84 -14.05
C LEU A 55 -23.46 -15.14 -12.54
N VAL A 56 -24.50 -14.81 -11.78
CA VAL A 56 -24.55 -15.04 -10.33
C VAL A 56 -25.37 -16.29 -10.01
N SER A 57 -24.74 -17.24 -9.31
CA SER A 57 -25.38 -18.42 -8.70
C SER A 57 -26.54 -18.07 -7.76
N ARG A 58 -27.48 -19.00 -7.55
CA ARG A 58 -28.62 -18.82 -6.64
C ARG A 58 -28.20 -18.48 -5.21
N LYS A 59 -27.17 -19.18 -4.70
CA LYS A 59 -26.37 -18.80 -3.52
C LYS A 59 -24.93 -18.76 -4.01
N HIS A 60 -24.30 -17.60 -3.97
CA HIS A 60 -23.01 -17.39 -4.63
C HIS A 60 -21.89 -17.20 -3.62
N ALA A 61 -22.08 -16.30 -2.67
CA ALA A 61 -21.11 -15.99 -1.65
C ALA A 61 -21.79 -15.82 -0.29
N GLU A 62 -21.01 -15.99 0.76
CA GLU A 62 -21.40 -15.72 2.13
C GLU A 62 -20.43 -14.71 2.73
N LEU A 63 -20.98 -13.67 3.35
CA LEU A 63 -20.23 -12.67 4.09
C LEU A 63 -20.56 -12.81 5.58
N GLU A 64 -19.58 -13.29 6.35
CA GLU A 64 -19.66 -13.43 7.79
C GLU A 64 -19.05 -12.20 8.46
N VAL A 65 -19.84 -11.49 9.25
CA VAL A 65 -19.42 -10.25 9.93
C VAL A 65 -19.49 -10.47 11.44
N THR A 66 -18.43 -10.09 12.13
CA THR A 66 -18.34 -10.03 13.59
C THR A 66 -18.13 -8.59 14.04
N GLU A 67 -17.97 -8.34 15.33
CA GLU A 67 -17.71 -6.98 15.84
C GLU A 67 -16.33 -6.44 15.47
N SER A 68 -15.41 -7.30 15.02
CA SER A 68 -14.01 -6.94 14.73
C SER A 68 -13.53 -7.36 13.33
N THR A 69 -14.18 -8.33 12.69
CA THR A 69 -13.75 -8.90 11.40
C THR A 69 -14.91 -9.13 10.43
N ALA A 70 -14.62 -9.06 9.14
CA ALA A 70 -15.52 -9.48 8.06
C ALA A 70 -14.80 -10.53 7.20
N VAL A 71 -15.47 -11.62 6.84
CA VAL A 71 -14.91 -12.75 6.10
C VAL A 71 -15.85 -13.15 4.97
N LEU A 72 -15.33 -13.22 3.75
CA LEU A 72 -16.05 -13.65 2.56
C LEU A 72 -15.73 -15.11 2.22
N VAL A 73 -16.75 -15.87 1.82
CA VAL A 73 -16.62 -17.27 1.42
C VAL A 73 -17.38 -17.48 0.10
N ASP A 74 -16.74 -18.10 -0.88
CA ASP A 74 -17.41 -18.57 -2.11
C ASP A 74 -18.16 -19.89 -1.81
N LEU A 75 -19.46 -19.94 -2.09
CA LEU A 75 -20.33 -21.10 -1.81
C LEU A 75 -20.36 -22.10 -2.98
N GLY A 76 -19.20 -22.31 -3.62
CA GLY A 76 -19.09 -23.19 -4.79
C GLY A 76 -19.76 -22.61 -6.03
N SER A 77 -19.65 -21.30 -6.23
CA SER A 77 -20.20 -20.63 -7.40
C SER A 77 -19.52 -21.05 -8.71
N VAL A 78 -20.25 -20.96 -9.82
CA VAL A 78 -19.74 -21.35 -11.15
C VAL A 78 -18.62 -20.40 -11.59
N ASN A 79 -18.88 -19.10 -11.49
CA ASN A 79 -17.97 -18.06 -11.99
C ASN A 79 -16.94 -17.61 -10.95
N GLY A 80 -17.12 -17.99 -9.68
CA GLY A 80 -16.24 -17.59 -8.60
C GLY A 80 -16.58 -16.20 -8.04
N VAL A 81 -16.11 -15.99 -6.81
CA VAL A 81 -16.08 -14.69 -6.15
C VAL A 81 -14.66 -14.12 -6.28
N PHE A 82 -14.53 -12.83 -6.56
CA PHE A 82 -13.23 -12.18 -6.65
C PHE A 82 -13.13 -11.06 -5.62
N VAL A 83 -11.99 -10.96 -4.93
CA VAL A 83 -11.64 -9.82 -4.07
C VAL A 83 -10.38 -9.20 -4.64
N ASN A 84 -10.45 -7.91 -4.99
CA ASN A 84 -9.38 -7.16 -5.65
C ASN A 84 -8.81 -7.88 -6.88
N GLY A 85 -9.68 -8.55 -7.65
CA GLY A 85 -9.32 -9.30 -8.86
C GLY A 85 -8.82 -10.74 -8.63
N LEU A 86 -8.59 -11.15 -7.38
CA LEU A 86 -8.19 -12.52 -7.05
C LEU A 86 -9.40 -13.38 -6.72
N ARG A 87 -9.49 -14.56 -7.33
CA ARG A 87 -10.54 -15.53 -7.02
C ARG A 87 -10.39 -16.00 -5.57
N VAL A 88 -11.47 -15.92 -4.82
CA VAL A 88 -11.53 -16.39 -3.44
C VAL A 88 -11.47 -17.91 -3.41
N SER A 89 -10.52 -18.45 -2.65
CA SER A 89 -10.42 -19.87 -2.32
C SER A 89 -10.60 -20.05 -0.82
N GLY A 90 -11.74 -20.64 -0.40
CA GLY A 90 -12.06 -20.80 1.02
C GLY A 90 -12.51 -19.50 1.68
N ARG A 91 -12.06 -19.29 2.93
CA ARG A 91 -12.42 -18.12 3.75
C ARG A 91 -11.44 -16.98 3.52
N ARG A 92 -11.94 -15.81 3.14
CA ARG A 92 -11.15 -14.61 2.84
C ARG A 92 -11.50 -13.47 3.79
N PRO A 93 -10.63 -13.10 4.73
CA PRO A 93 -10.79 -11.88 5.52
C PRO A 93 -10.84 -10.65 4.61
N LEU A 94 -11.74 -9.73 4.92
CA LEU A 94 -11.96 -8.47 4.22
C LEU A 94 -11.50 -7.29 5.08
N ILE A 95 -10.91 -6.31 4.43
CA ILE A 95 -10.43 -5.07 5.06
C ILE A 95 -11.10 -3.84 4.44
N ASP A 96 -10.90 -2.67 5.07
CA ASP A 96 -11.38 -1.40 4.54
C ASP A 96 -10.86 -1.16 3.11
N GLY A 97 -11.77 -0.82 2.20
CA GLY A 97 -11.48 -0.55 0.80
C GLY A 97 -11.53 -1.77 -0.13
N ASP A 98 -11.71 -2.99 0.38
CA ASP A 98 -11.73 -4.19 -0.46
C ASP A 98 -12.86 -4.16 -1.48
N LYS A 99 -12.53 -4.46 -2.74
CA LYS A 99 -13.47 -4.54 -3.85
C LYS A 99 -13.83 -5.98 -4.13
N LEU A 100 -15.12 -6.30 -4.06
CA LEU A 100 -15.64 -7.63 -4.36
C LEU A 100 -16.30 -7.58 -5.73
N VAL A 101 -16.05 -8.59 -6.54
CA VAL A 101 -16.74 -8.83 -7.81
C VAL A 101 -17.41 -10.18 -7.77
N ILE A 102 -18.73 -10.18 -7.99
CA ILE A 102 -19.58 -11.38 -8.03
C ILE A 102 -20.41 -11.29 -9.31
N GLY A 103 -20.15 -12.17 -10.28
CA GLY A 103 -20.66 -11.99 -11.64
C GLY A 103 -20.10 -10.70 -12.26
N GLN A 104 -20.97 -9.78 -12.69
CA GLN A 104 -20.61 -8.44 -13.19
C GLN A 104 -20.85 -7.35 -12.14
N GLN A 105 -21.23 -7.72 -10.91
CA GLN A 105 -21.54 -6.77 -9.86
C GLN A 105 -20.28 -6.42 -9.05
N GLU A 106 -19.91 -5.15 -9.02
CA GLU A 106 -18.83 -4.62 -8.17
C GLU A 106 -19.42 -4.02 -6.88
N MET A 107 -18.80 -4.32 -5.75
CA MET A 107 -19.13 -3.78 -4.44
C MET A 107 -17.85 -3.50 -3.64
N THR A 108 -17.90 -2.56 -2.70
CA THR A 108 -16.72 -2.17 -1.89
C THR A 108 -17.04 -2.27 -0.41
N ILE A 109 -16.18 -2.93 0.35
CA ILE A 109 -16.24 -2.99 1.81
C ILE A 109 -15.52 -1.79 2.38
N PHE A 110 -16.11 -1.22 3.42
CA PHE A 110 -15.46 -0.21 4.25
C PHE A 110 -15.53 -0.62 5.70
N ALA A 111 -14.43 -0.43 6.43
CA ALA A 111 -14.28 -0.72 7.84
C ALA A 111 -13.88 0.57 8.59
N ALA A 112 -14.70 1.01 9.53
CA ALA A 112 -14.40 2.16 10.37
C ALA A 112 -14.24 1.71 11.82
N VAL A 113 -13.09 2.02 12.43
CA VAL A 113 -12.89 1.86 13.87
C VAL A 113 -13.83 2.84 14.57
N ASN A 114 -14.69 2.35 15.46
CA ASN A 114 -15.55 3.23 16.24
C ASN A 114 -14.69 4.00 17.26
N PRO A 115 -14.55 5.35 17.16
CA PRO A 115 -13.69 6.11 18.04
C PRO A 115 -14.26 6.28 19.47
N SER A 116 -15.49 5.81 19.74
CA SER A 116 -16.12 5.91 21.07
C SER A 116 -15.53 4.99 22.15
N LEU A 117 -14.39 4.34 21.89
CA LEU A 117 -13.66 3.48 22.84
C LEU A 117 -12.23 3.97 23.13
N LEU A 118 -11.86 5.19 22.72
CA LEU A 118 -10.58 5.78 23.13
C LEU A 118 -10.73 6.36 24.55
N PRO A 119 -10.01 5.86 25.57
CA PRO A 119 -9.99 6.51 26.87
C PRO A 119 -9.34 7.89 26.73
N GLU A 120 -10.00 8.92 27.26
CA GLU A 120 -9.46 10.28 27.28
C GLU A 120 -8.10 10.32 27.98
N SER A 121 -7.16 11.07 27.39
CA SER A 121 -5.77 11.14 27.80
C SER A 121 -5.61 11.74 29.20
N PRO A 122 -4.73 11.20 30.06
CA PRO A 122 -4.07 11.98 31.09
C PRO A 122 -2.71 12.44 30.56
N THR A 123 -2.58 13.75 30.37
CA THR A 123 -1.32 14.49 30.41
C THR A 123 -0.40 13.97 31.52
N ALA A 124 0.79 13.51 31.18
CA ALA A 124 1.89 13.34 32.14
C ALA A 124 3.13 14.06 31.59
N ARG A 125 3.65 14.93 32.44
CA ARG A 125 4.68 15.93 32.19
C ARG A 125 6.05 15.27 32.02
N LEU A 126 6.92 15.99 31.31
CA LEU A 126 8.36 15.81 31.26
C LEU A 126 8.98 15.67 32.66
N SER A 127 9.91 14.72 32.79
CA SER A 127 11.08 14.88 33.67
C SER A 127 12.25 14.11 33.06
N ALA A 128 13.27 14.85 32.66
CA ALA A 128 14.60 14.35 32.37
C ALA A 128 15.32 14.13 33.69
N ASP A 129 15.85 12.92 33.91
CA ASP A 129 17.09 12.62 34.64
C ASP A 129 17.12 11.11 34.96
N THR A 130 18.01 10.37 34.30
CA THR A 130 19.01 9.46 34.92
C THR A 130 19.79 8.72 33.82
N LEU A 131 21.02 9.20 33.66
CA LEU A 131 22.28 8.60 33.19
C LEU A 131 22.30 7.08 32.90
N VAL A 132 22.77 6.68 31.70
CA VAL A 132 24.15 6.20 31.38
C VAL A 132 24.40 4.72 31.70
N GLY A 133 24.83 4.01 30.64
CA GLY A 133 25.79 2.92 30.74
C GLY A 133 25.18 1.52 30.80
N LEU A 134 25.31 0.78 29.69
CA LEU A 134 25.88 -0.57 29.62
C LEU A 134 25.85 -1.00 28.13
N GLU A 135 27.02 -1.06 27.50
CA GLU A 135 27.22 -1.71 26.21
C GLU A 135 27.36 -3.24 26.38
N SER A 136 26.45 -4.00 25.73
CA SER A 136 26.62 -5.28 24.98
C SER A 136 27.29 -6.53 25.65
N PRO A 137 27.30 -7.78 25.09
CA PRO A 137 26.58 -8.37 23.92
C PRO A 137 26.04 -9.85 24.06
N LEU A 138 25.16 -10.26 23.10
CA LEU A 138 24.89 -11.63 22.50
C LEU A 138 24.18 -12.72 23.36
N ILE A 139 23.12 -13.44 22.94
CA ILE A 139 22.80 -14.26 21.73
C ILE A 139 21.25 -14.36 21.61
N GLN A 140 20.56 -13.85 20.58
CA GLN A 140 20.22 -14.39 19.23
C GLN A 140 18.83 -15.08 19.10
N ALA A 141 18.16 -14.74 18.00
CA ALA A 141 17.07 -15.43 17.28
C ALA A 141 15.59 -15.11 17.61
N ALA A 142 15.06 -14.09 16.94
CA ALA A 142 13.84 -14.22 16.13
C ALA A 142 13.80 -13.09 15.07
N LYS A 143 13.89 -13.48 13.80
CA LYS A 143 13.69 -12.62 12.62
C LYS A 143 12.32 -11.93 12.71
N PRO A 144 12.19 -10.60 12.49
CA PRO A 144 10.94 -10.07 12.00
C PRO A 144 10.87 -10.41 10.51
N ALA A 145 9.95 -11.30 10.14
CA ALA A 145 9.50 -11.43 8.77
C ALA A 145 8.81 -10.11 8.40
N ALA A 146 9.58 -9.20 7.84
CA ALA A 146 9.10 -7.97 7.28
C ALA A 146 8.12 -8.29 6.16
N ASP A 147 7.00 -7.59 6.22
CA ASP A 147 5.88 -7.54 5.31
C ASP A 147 6.33 -7.38 3.85
N GLU A 148 6.43 -8.49 3.13
CA GLU A 148 6.59 -8.53 1.67
C GLU A 148 5.23 -8.36 0.94
N SER A 149 4.11 -8.23 1.67
CA SER A 149 2.76 -8.23 1.08
C SER A 149 2.34 -6.83 0.60
N GLU A 150 2.52 -5.77 1.39
CA GLU A 150 2.11 -4.41 1.02
C GLU A 150 2.82 -3.84 -0.23
N ALA A 151 4.12 -4.09 -0.38
CA ALA A 151 4.90 -3.60 -1.52
C ALA A 151 4.58 -4.34 -2.83
N THR A 152 4.07 -5.57 -2.73
CA THR A 152 3.68 -6.41 -3.87
C THR A 152 2.33 -5.97 -4.44
N HIS A 153 1.35 -5.59 -3.59
CA HIS A 153 0.03 -5.09 -4.03
C HIS A 153 0.08 -3.72 -4.74
N GLN A 154 0.99 -2.82 -4.33
CA GLN A 154 1.18 -1.54 -5.02
C GLN A 154 1.93 -1.69 -6.36
N GLY A 155 2.81 -2.69 -6.49
CA GLY A 155 3.51 -3.02 -7.75
C GLY A 155 2.59 -3.55 -8.84
N ASP A 156 1.55 -4.30 -8.46
CA ASP A 156 0.55 -4.86 -9.38
C ASP A 156 -0.42 -3.79 -9.92
N ALA A 157 -0.92 -2.91 -9.05
CA ALA A 157 -1.75 -1.77 -9.48
C ALA A 157 -0.99 -0.83 -10.44
N LEU A 158 0.30 -0.60 -10.16
CA LEU A 158 1.16 0.20 -11.01
C LEU A 158 1.43 -0.45 -12.38
N SER A 159 1.49 -1.78 -12.43
CA SER A 159 1.67 -2.53 -13.69
C SER A 159 0.40 -2.49 -14.55
N LEU A 160 -0.78 -2.62 -13.94
CA LEU A 160 -2.08 -2.58 -14.65
C LEU A 160 -2.40 -1.18 -15.19
N LEU A 161 -2.18 -0.14 -14.38
CA LEU A 161 -2.35 1.24 -14.80
C LEU A 161 -1.31 1.65 -15.83
N GLY A 162 -0.13 1.04 -15.78
CA GLY A 162 0.97 1.26 -16.70
C GLY A 162 0.59 1.18 -18.17
N GLY A 163 -0.12 0.10 -18.56
CA GLY A 163 -0.55 -0.07 -19.94
C GLY A 163 -1.57 0.97 -20.41
N VAL A 164 -2.40 1.50 -19.50
CA VAL A 164 -3.33 2.59 -19.80
C VAL A 164 -2.58 3.92 -19.92
N VAL A 165 -1.67 4.18 -18.98
CA VAL A 165 -0.84 5.38 -18.94
C VAL A 165 0.04 5.50 -20.17
N ASP A 166 0.66 4.40 -20.62
CA ASP A 166 1.49 4.40 -21.82
C ASP A 166 0.67 4.77 -23.07
N LYS A 167 -0.57 4.30 -23.19
CA LYS A 167 -1.48 4.69 -24.28
C LYS A 167 -1.88 6.16 -24.19
N VAL A 168 -2.20 6.65 -23.01
CA VAL A 168 -2.61 8.05 -22.78
C VAL A 168 -1.44 9.01 -23.07
N LEU A 169 -0.23 8.63 -22.66
CA LEU A 169 1.00 9.37 -22.97
C LEU A 169 1.31 9.37 -24.46
N ALA A 170 1.13 8.24 -25.15
CA ALA A 170 1.30 8.16 -26.61
C ALA A 170 0.32 9.07 -27.38
N LEU A 171 -0.85 9.35 -26.80
CA LEU A 171 -1.83 10.30 -27.34
C LEU A 171 -1.51 11.77 -26.99
N GLY A 172 -0.38 12.05 -26.32
CA GLY A 172 0.02 13.40 -25.91
C GLY A 172 -0.79 13.97 -24.73
N ARG A 173 -1.59 13.15 -24.04
CA ARG A 173 -2.51 13.57 -22.98
C ARG A 173 -1.83 13.48 -21.60
N GLY A 174 -0.76 14.23 -21.41
CA GLY A 174 0.08 14.20 -20.20
C GLY A 174 -0.69 14.41 -18.89
N ASP A 175 -1.58 15.41 -18.84
CA ASP A 175 -2.35 15.72 -17.62
C ASP A 175 -3.35 14.61 -17.25
N GLU A 176 -3.90 13.91 -18.24
CA GLU A 176 -4.79 12.78 -17.97
C GLU A 176 -4.01 11.57 -17.46
N ALA A 177 -2.84 11.30 -18.03
CA ALA A 177 -1.94 10.27 -17.53
C ALA A 177 -1.55 10.55 -16.07
N GLU A 178 -1.25 11.81 -15.75
CA GLU A 178 -0.95 12.26 -14.39
C GLU A 178 -2.14 12.04 -13.45
N ARG A 179 -3.37 12.37 -13.89
CA ARG A 179 -4.58 12.16 -13.09
C ARG A 179 -4.84 10.68 -12.78
N ILE A 180 -4.47 9.78 -13.70
CA ILE A 180 -4.64 8.34 -13.56
C ILE A 180 -3.62 7.75 -12.58
N ILE A 181 -2.32 8.00 -12.79
CA ILE A 181 -1.26 7.30 -12.03
C ILE A 181 -0.64 8.13 -10.90
N GLY A 182 -0.79 9.45 -10.93
CA GLY A 182 -0.17 10.36 -9.96
C GLY A 182 -0.55 10.10 -8.50
N PRO A 183 -1.84 9.84 -8.17
CA PRO A 183 -2.23 9.48 -6.81
C PRO A 183 -1.55 8.18 -6.31
N TYR A 184 -1.37 7.20 -7.19
CA TYR A 184 -0.74 5.92 -6.86
C TYR A 184 0.75 6.06 -6.60
N LEU A 185 1.45 6.83 -7.46
CA LEU A 185 2.86 7.14 -7.26
C LEU A 185 3.07 7.83 -5.91
N ARG A 186 2.31 8.88 -5.61
CA ARG A 186 2.40 9.61 -4.33
C ARG A 186 2.14 8.70 -3.13
N ASN A 187 1.12 7.84 -3.20
CA ASN A 187 0.83 6.89 -2.13
C ASN A 187 2.00 5.90 -1.93
N TYR A 188 2.56 5.38 -3.02
CA TYR A 188 3.71 4.47 -2.97
C TYR A 188 4.92 5.11 -2.27
N LEU A 189 5.24 6.38 -2.58
CA LEU A 189 6.33 7.09 -1.88
C LEU A 189 6.02 7.30 -0.40
N ALA A 190 4.78 7.65 -0.06
CA ALA A 190 4.38 7.82 1.34
C ALA A 190 4.49 6.51 2.13
N THR A 191 4.08 5.38 1.55
CA THR A 191 4.26 4.04 2.13
C THR A 191 5.74 3.71 2.28
N ALA A 192 6.54 3.92 1.23
CA ALA A 192 7.97 3.64 1.25
C ALA A 192 8.72 4.46 2.32
N GLN A 193 8.38 5.74 2.48
CA GLN A 193 8.95 6.60 3.52
C GLN A 193 8.59 6.11 4.93
N LYS A 194 7.33 5.75 5.17
CA LYS A 194 6.87 5.21 6.46
C LYS A 194 7.56 3.89 6.80
N ALA A 195 7.66 2.99 5.83
CA ALA A 195 8.31 1.70 5.98
C ALA A 195 9.84 1.77 5.96
N SER A 196 10.42 2.95 5.65
CA SER A 196 11.86 3.15 5.39
C SER A 196 12.47 2.10 4.44
N SER A 197 11.65 1.55 3.56
CA SER A 197 11.98 0.46 2.65
C SER A 197 11.01 0.46 1.48
N ALA A 198 11.49 0.03 0.31
CA ALA A 198 10.69 -0.08 -0.90
C ALA A 198 11.10 -1.33 -1.68
N SER A 199 10.12 -2.02 -2.26
CA SER A 199 10.40 -3.12 -3.19
C SER A 199 11.18 -2.59 -4.40
N PRO A 200 12.37 -3.15 -4.73
CA PRO A 200 13.19 -2.67 -5.84
C PRO A 200 12.46 -2.69 -7.19
N GLU A 201 11.66 -3.72 -7.45
CA GLU A 201 10.96 -3.89 -8.71
C GLU A 201 9.82 -2.87 -8.88
N ALA A 202 9.05 -2.64 -7.81
CA ALA A 202 7.99 -1.65 -7.82
C ALA A 202 8.55 -0.21 -7.89
N ALA A 203 9.69 0.05 -7.23
CA ALA A 203 10.35 1.35 -7.26
C ALA A 203 10.88 1.71 -8.67
N GLU A 204 11.44 0.73 -9.39
CA GLU A 204 11.90 0.91 -10.76
C GLU A 204 10.74 1.22 -11.72
N LYS A 205 9.62 0.49 -11.61
CA LYS A 205 8.41 0.80 -12.39
C LYS A 205 7.86 2.19 -12.05
N ALA A 206 7.80 2.55 -10.78
CA ALA A 206 7.26 3.82 -10.31
C ALA A 206 8.07 5.00 -10.85
N VAL A 207 9.40 4.90 -10.80
CA VAL A 207 10.27 5.95 -11.29
C VAL A 207 10.25 6.07 -12.82
N GLY A 208 10.07 4.94 -13.52
CA GLY A 208 9.87 4.94 -14.97
C GLY A 208 8.64 5.74 -15.39
N TYR A 209 7.50 5.57 -14.70
CA TYR A 209 6.31 6.39 -14.96
C TYR A 209 6.49 7.84 -14.56
N ALA A 210 7.17 8.12 -13.44
CA ALA A 210 7.43 9.49 -13.00
C ALA A 210 8.24 10.27 -14.04
N VAL A 211 9.31 9.70 -14.61
CA VAL A 211 10.10 10.39 -15.65
C VAL A 211 9.31 10.56 -16.95
N LYS A 212 8.49 9.59 -17.34
CA LYS A 212 7.56 9.73 -18.47
C LYS A 212 6.53 10.85 -18.25
N LEU A 213 5.98 10.97 -17.04
CA LEU A 213 5.08 12.06 -16.67
C LEU A 213 5.80 13.40 -16.71
N ALA A 214 7.01 13.50 -16.16
CA ALA A 214 7.82 14.71 -16.21
C ALA A 214 8.05 15.19 -17.65
N ALA A 215 8.33 14.26 -18.57
CA ALA A 215 8.50 14.57 -19.99
C ALA A 215 7.21 15.11 -20.64
N ALA A 216 6.06 14.55 -20.28
CA ALA A 216 4.76 14.89 -20.87
C ALA A 216 4.14 16.16 -20.26
N THR A 217 4.27 16.38 -18.95
CA THR A 217 3.62 17.50 -18.22
C THR A 217 4.56 18.67 -17.99
N ARG A 218 5.88 18.49 -18.20
CA ARG A 218 6.94 19.47 -17.92
C ARG A 218 7.03 19.91 -16.46
N LYS A 219 6.45 19.14 -15.53
CA LYS A 219 6.46 19.44 -14.08
C LYS A 219 7.63 18.78 -13.35
N GLY A 220 8.35 19.58 -12.56
CA GLY A 220 9.53 19.17 -11.75
C GLY A 220 9.21 18.16 -10.66
N GLU A 221 7.98 18.17 -10.17
CA GLU A 221 7.53 17.33 -9.06
C GLU A 221 7.73 15.82 -9.32
N TRP A 222 7.68 15.38 -10.57
CA TRP A 222 7.85 13.97 -10.92
C TRP A 222 9.32 13.55 -10.98
N ILE A 223 10.23 14.50 -11.21
CA ILE A 223 11.67 14.27 -11.03
C ILE A 223 12.01 14.29 -9.53
N ASP A 224 11.41 15.21 -8.77
CA ASP A 224 11.55 15.27 -7.32
C ASP A 224 11.09 13.98 -6.65
N TYR A 225 9.98 13.41 -7.13
CA TYR A 225 9.50 12.09 -6.75
C TYR A 225 10.57 11.01 -6.95
N ALA A 226 11.23 11.00 -8.10
CA ALA A 226 12.26 10.01 -8.41
C ALA A 226 13.43 10.06 -7.43
N PHE A 227 13.92 11.27 -7.13
CA PHE A 227 14.99 11.47 -6.16
C PHE A 227 14.54 11.11 -4.74
N ALA A 228 13.33 11.48 -4.33
CA ALA A 228 12.79 11.16 -3.01
C ALA A 228 12.65 9.64 -2.81
N LEU A 229 12.13 8.93 -3.81
CA LEU A 229 11.95 7.47 -3.73
C LEU A 229 13.29 6.74 -3.64
N TYR A 230 14.25 7.07 -4.52
CA TYR A 230 15.54 6.39 -4.52
C TYR A 230 16.47 6.81 -3.37
N THR A 231 16.19 7.94 -2.72
CA THR A 231 16.76 8.28 -1.42
C THR A 231 16.36 7.28 -0.34
N VAL A 232 15.08 6.86 -0.32
CA VAL A 232 14.60 5.80 0.58
C VAL A 232 15.23 4.46 0.23
N CYS A 233 15.30 4.12 -1.07
CA CYS A 233 15.91 2.86 -1.52
C CYS A 233 17.42 2.78 -1.22
N ARG A 234 18.11 3.91 -1.05
CA ARG A 234 19.57 4.02 -0.89
C ARG A 234 20.35 3.33 -2.03
N ARG A 235 19.86 3.46 -3.25
CA ARG A 235 20.43 2.86 -4.47
C ARG A 235 20.50 3.87 -5.61
N PRO A 236 21.40 3.69 -6.59
CA PRO A 236 21.40 4.52 -7.79
C PRO A 236 20.15 4.27 -8.64
N LEU A 237 19.68 5.29 -9.33
CA LEU A 237 18.59 5.19 -10.30
C LEU A 237 18.97 4.21 -11.42
N PRO A 238 18.02 3.46 -11.98
CA PRO A 238 18.27 2.54 -13.08
C PRO A 238 18.85 3.29 -14.30
N GLY A 239 19.75 2.65 -15.03
CA GLY A 239 20.40 3.24 -16.21
C GLY A 239 19.44 3.89 -17.22
N PRO A 240 18.37 3.20 -17.65
CA PRO A 240 17.40 3.78 -18.59
C PRO A 240 16.72 5.05 -18.08
N VAL A 241 16.50 5.14 -16.77
CA VAL A 241 15.88 6.29 -16.10
C VAL A 241 16.86 7.46 -16.07
N VAL A 242 18.13 7.19 -15.75
CA VAL A 242 19.20 8.21 -15.79
C VAL A 242 19.32 8.79 -17.19
N ASP A 243 19.30 7.97 -18.23
CA ASP A 243 19.36 8.43 -19.64
C ASP A 243 18.19 9.36 -20.00
N GLN A 244 16.97 9.01 -19.57
CA GLN A 244 15.81 9.86 -19.77
C GLN A 244 15.91 11.18 -18.99
N LEU A 245 16.42 11.16 -17.77
CA LEU A 245 16.61 12.38 -16.97
C LEU A 245 17.52 13.40 -17.64
N TYR A 246 18.61 12.99 -18.29
CA TYR A 246 19.49 13.91 -19.05
C TYR A 246 18.73 14.66 -20.17
N THR A 247 17.69 14.05 -20.73
CA THR A 247 16.86 14.66 -21.79
C THR A 247 15.78 15.56 -21.19
N VAL A 248 15.14 15.11 -20.11
CA VAL A 248 13.95 15.74 -19.52
C VAL A 248 14.30 16.88 -18.57
N LEU A 249 15.46 16.87 -17.91
CA LEU A 249 15.84 17.90 -16.93
C LEU A 249 15.84 19.33 -17.50
N ARG A 250 16.27 19.52 -18.76
CA ARG A 250 16.27 20.84 -19.42
C ARG A 250 14.87 21.34 -19.79
N GLN A 251 13.90 20.44 -19.78
CA GLN A 251 12.56 20.67 -20.29
C GLN A 251 11.55 20.99 -19.20
N VAL A 252 11.94 20.79 -17.94
CA VAL A 252 11.06 20.75 -16.79
C VAL A 252 11.29 21.95 -15.87
N SER A 253 10.21 22.52 -15.35
CA SER A 253 10.24 23.66 -14.43
C SER A 253 9.89 23.26 -13.00
N GLY A 254 10.47 23.97 -12.02
CA GLY A 254 10.12 23.79 -10.60
C GLY A 254 10.79 22.61 -9.92
N LEU A 255 11.93 22.16 -10.41
CA LEU A 255 12.73 21.10 -9.80
C LEU A 255 13.28 21.55 -8.44
N ASN A 256 13.13 20.72 -7.40
CA ASN A 256 13.73 20.96 -6.11
C ASN A 256 15.16 20.42 -6.04
N ILE A 257 16.14 21.30 -6.28
CA ILE A 257 17.56 20.95 -6.30
C ILE A 257 18.08 20.37 -4.98
N ASN A 258 17.42 20.67 -3.85
CA ASN A 258 17.81 20.14 -2.55
C ASN A 258 17.53 18.63 -2.43
N LEU A 259 16.49 18.12 -3.10
CA LEU A 259 16.21 16.68 -3.14
C LEU A 259 17.29 15.94 -3.95
N LEU A 260 17.73 16.51 -5.07
CA LEU A 260 18.85 15.96 -5.84
C LEU A 260 20.15 15.95 -5.01
N ARG A 261 20.46 17.05 -4.31
CA ARG A 261 21.62 17.12 -3.41
C ARG A 261 21.56 16.08 -2.29
N GLY A 262 20.41 15.96 -1.64
CA GLY A 262 20.18 14.95 -0.59
C GLY A 262 20.38 13.53 -1.12
N TYR A 263 19.86 13.25 -2.31
CA TYR A 263 20.02 11.96 -2.96
C TYR A 263 21.49 11.65 -3.31
N VAL A 264 22.21 12.60 -3.90
CA VAL A 264 23.65 12.49 -4.18
C VAL A 264 24.45 12.24 -2.90
N ALA A 265 24.14 12.95 -1.81
CA ALA A 265 24.79 12.73 -0.51
C ALA A 265 24.58 11.30 0.02
N VAL A 266 23.37 10.75 -0.13
CA VAL A 266 23.07 9.36 0.21
C VAL A 266 23.87 8.40 -0.67
N LEU A 267 23.95 8.62 -1.99
CA LEU A 267 24.76 7.78 -2.88
C LEU A 267 26.25 7.78 -2.51
N ARG A 268 26.81 8.94 -2.16
CA ARG A 268 28.20 9.03 -1.68
C ARG A 268 28.41 8.20 -0.41
N SER A 269 27.46 8.24 0.52
CA SER A 269 27.52 7.47 1.78
C SER A 269 27.49 5.95 1.58
N VAL A 270 26.87 5.47 0.49
CA VAL A 270 26.76 4.03 0.18
C VAL A 270 27.76 3.58 -0.89
N SER A 271 28.52 4.49 -1.50
CA SER A 271 29.44 4.24 -2.63
C SER A 271 30.39 3.05 -2.44
N ALA A 272 30.90 2.85 -1.21
CA ALA A 272 31.78 1.73 -0.88
C ALA A 272 31.11 0.35 -1.05
N ARG A 273 29.80 0.27 -0.83
CA ARG A 273 28.99 -0.96 -0.93
C ARG A 273 28.41 -1.22 -2.32
N LEU A 274 28.49 -0.24 -3.23
CA LEU A 274 27.95 -0.34 -4.59
C LEU A 274 28.87 -1.17 -5.50
N GLY A 275 28.25 -1.95 -6.39
CA GLY A 275 28.97 -2.68 -7.44
C GLY A 275 29.55 -1.75 -8.53
N PRO A 276 30.41 -2.25 -9.45
CA PRO A 276 31.04 -1.43 -10.49
C PRO A 276 30.05 -0.66 -11.38
N ASN A 277 28.95 -1.30 -11.80
CA ASN A 277 27.91 -0.66 -12.61
C ASN A 277 27.13 0.42 -11.82
N GLU A 278 26.80 0.12 -10.57
CA GLU A 278 26.09 1.06 -9.68
C GLU A 278 26.93 2.30 -9.36
N ARG A 279 28.26 2.15 -9.23
CA ARG A 279 29.20 3.29 -9.08
C ARG A 279 29.23 4.17 -10.33
N PHE A 280 29.23 3.57 -11.51
CA PHE A 280 29.15 4.32 -12.77
C PHE A 280 27.85 5.13 -12.85
N LEU A 281 26.71 4.52 -12.50
CA LEU A 281 25.42 5.24 -12.44
C LEU A 281 25.42 6.36 -11.40
N ALA A 282 25.98 6.12 -10.20
CA ALA A 282 26.11 7.15 -9.18
C ALA A 282 26.93 8.35 -9.67
N GLN A 283 28.07 8.10 -10.34
CA GLN A 283 28.89 9.16 -10.93
C GLN A 283 28.16 9.95 -12.01
N ARG A 284 27.32 9.28 -12.83
CA ARG A 284 26.47 9.95 -13.82
C ARG A 284 25.39 10.82 -13.16
N ILE A 285 24.83 10.38 -12.04
CA ILE A 285 23.83 11.15 -11.27
C ILE A 285 24.48 12.38 -10.61
N GLU A 286 25.72 12.27 -10.14
CA GLU A 286 26.48 13.46 -9.68
C GLU A 286 26.70 14.47 -10.81
N GLY A 287 26.89 14.00 -12.04
CA GLY A 287 26.94 14.85 -13.24
C GLY A 287 25.64 15.63 -13.48
N LEU A 288 24.49 15.04 -13.15
CA LEU A 288 23.17 15.70 -13.28
C LEU A 288 23.02 16.90 -12.35
N GLU A 289 23.63 16.87 -11.15
CA GLU A 289 23.60 18.00 -10.21
C GLU A 289 24.19 19.27 -10.84
N ARG A 290 25.28 19.12 -11.59
CA ARG A 290 25.92 20.25 -12.29
C ARG A 290 25.05 20.81 -13.41
N LEU A 291 24.32 19.95 -14.12
CA LEU A 291 23.40 20.35 -15.18
C LEU A 291 22.11 20.99 -14.65
N ALA A 292 21.63 20.56 -13.49
CA ALA A 292 20.45 21.13 -12.84
C ALA A 292 20.75 22.45 -12.10
N SER A 293 22.03 22.70 -11.79
CA SER A 293 22.49 23.95 -11.13
C SER A 293 22.96 25.03 -12.12
N ALA A 294 23.03 24.72 -13.42
CA ALA A 294 23.54 25.59 -14.48
C ALA A 294 22.39 26.22 -15.28
#